data_AF-T1WR33-F1
#
_entry.id   AF-T1WR33-F1
#
_cell.length_a   1.000
_cell.length_b   1.000
_cell.length_c   1.000
_cell.angle_alpha   90.00
_cell.angle_beta   90.00
_cell.angle_gamma   90.00
#
_symmetry.space_group_name_H-M   'P 1'
#
loop_
_entity.id
_entity.type
_entity.pdbx_description
1 polymer ?
#
loop_
_entity_poly.entity_id
_entity_poly.type
_entity_poly.pdbx_seq_one_letter_code
_entity_poly.pdbx_strand_id
1 'polypeptide(L)'
;QEGVVSLGGYADIFLLNTLASGVIPQISAILGPCAGGAVYSPAITDFVWMVEGTSYMFVTGPNVVKTVTHEDVTSEELGGADTHASKSGVAHFASPNELEALEGIRKLLSYLPQNNKEKAPKVDTGDSPERLCTTLKALIPDNPNKPYDMHSVIEEVVDRESFFEVHKDFATNILVGFARLNGEAIGIVANQPMSMAGVLDIDSSTKGARFVRFCDAFNIPLVV
;
A
#
# COMPACT_ATOMS: atom_id res chain seq x y z
N GLN A 1 4.71 12.63 31.22
CA GLN A 1 3.98 13.37 32.27
C GLN A 1 2.72 12.65 32.74
N GLU A 2 2.13 11.72 31.96
CA GLU A 2 0.92 10.96 32.36
C GLU A 2 1.18 9.47 32.70
N GLY A 3 2.42 8.99 32.58
CA GLY A 3 2.83 7.64 33.02
C GLY A 3 1.99 6.52 32.40
N VAL A 4 1.56 5.56 33.22
CA VAL A 4 0.80 4.37 32.80
C VAL A 4 -0.58 4.70 32.20
N VAL A 5 -1.15 5.87 32.49
CA VAL A 5 -2.45 6.27 31.96
C VAL A 5 -2.36 6.47 30.44
N SER A 6 -1.27 7.06 29.95
CA SER A 6 -1.00 7.20 28.51
C SER A 6 -0.88 5.84 27.81
N LEU A 7 -0.32 4.83 28.48
CA LEU A 7 -0.25 3.47 27.94
C LEU A 7 -1.61 2.80 27.88
N GLY A 8 -2.48 3.02 28.88
CA GLY A 8 -3.86 2.58 28.85
C GLY A 8 -4.63 3.16 27.67
N GLY A 9 -4.48 4.45 27.40
CA GLY A 9 -5.09 5.11 26.24
C GLY A 9 -4.64 4.52 24.90
N TYR A 10 -3.37 4.18 24.75
CA TYR A 10 -2.89 3.45 23.56
C TYR A 10 -3.56 2.08 23.42
N ALA A 11 -3.64 1.31 24.50
CA ALA A 11 -4.25 -0.02 24.48
C ALA A 11 -5.73 0.02 24.07
N ASP A 12 -6.49 1.00 24.55
CA ASP A 12 -7.89 1.18 24.16
C ASP A 12 -8.03 1.46 22.66
N ILE A 13 -7.17 2.30 22.08
CA ILE A 13 -7.14 2.56 20.63
C ILE A 13 -6.78 1.29 19.85
N PHE A 14 -5.77 0.54 20.29
CA PHE A 14 -5.34 -0.68 19.61
C PHE A 14 -6.42 -1.76 19.60
N LEU A 15 -7.17 -1.86 20.70
CA LEU A 15 -8.33 -2.75 20.78
C LEU A 15 -9.39 -2.35 19.73
N LEU A 16 -9.70 -1.06 19.62
CA LEU A 16 -10.66 -0.57 18.63
C LEU A 16 -10.18 -0.81 17.19
N ASN A 17 -8.90 -0.59 16.89
CA ASN A 17 -8.36 -0.89 15.56
C ASN A 17 -8.51 -2.38 15.22
N THR A 18 -8.23 -3.25 16.19
CA THR A 18 -8.33 -4.70 16.03
C THR A 18 -9.78 -5.14 15.79
N LEU A 19 -10.73 -4.61 16.56
CA LEU A 19 -12.15 -4.91 16.40
C LEU A 19 -12.73 -4.38 15.08
N ALA A 20 -12.19 -3.29 14.56
CA ALA A 20 -12.60 -2.69 13.29
C ALA A 20 -11.94 -3.35 12.05
N SER A 21 -10.88 -4.15 12.23
CA SER A 21 -10.13 -4.76 11.13
C SER A 21 -11.01 -5.69 10.30
N GLY A 22 -11.07 -5.44 8.98
CA GLY A 22 -11.96 -6.16 8.07
C GLY A 22 -13.46 -5.86 8.27
N VAL A 23 -13.82 -4.84 9.04
CA VAL A 23 -15.20 -4.36 9.23
C VAL A 23 -15.41 -3.02 8.52
N ILE A 24 -14.53 -2.06 8.80
CA ILE A 24 -14.46 -0.76 8.13
C ILE A 24 -13.02 -0.52 7.64
N PRO A 25 -12.80 0.10 6.47
CA PRO A 25 -11.46 0.45 6.04
C PRO A 25 -10.81 1.45 7.00
N GLN A 26 -9.57 1.17 7.42
CA GLN A 26 -8.77 2.00 8.31
C GLN A 26 -7.53 2.49 7.56
N ILE A 27 -7.39 3.80 7.43
CA ILE A 27 -6.27 4.44 6.71
C ILE A 27 -5.54 5.36 7.67
N SER A 28 -4.23 5.19 7.80
CA SER A 28 -3.35 6.04 8.60
C SER A 28 -2.56 6.99 7.70
N ALA A 29 -2.62 8.29 7.98
CA ALA A 29 -1.79 9.30 7.35
C ALA A 29 -0.77 9.84 8.37
N ILE A 30 0.50 9.63 8.09
CA ILE A 30 1.60 10.05 8.94
C ILE A 30 2.19 11.33 8.32
N LEU A 31 1.78 12.46 8.87
CA LEU A 31 2.14 13.80 8.39
C LEU A 31 3.19 14.46 9.30
N GLY A 32 3.88 13.65 10.11
CA GLY A 32 4.80 14.16 11.13
C GLY A 32 5.50 13.04 11.92
N PRO A 33 6.14 13.39 13.04
CA PRO A 33 6.79 12.43 13.92
C PRO A 33 5.81 11.44 14.56
N CYS A 34 6.07 10.14 14.45
CA CYS A 34 5.30 9.09 15.11
C CYS A 34 6.25 8.06 15.74
N ALA A 35 6.50 8.15 17.05
CA ALA A 35 7.52 7.34 17.72
C ALA A 35 6.97 6.56 18.93
N GLY A 36 7.63 5.45 19.27
CA GLY A 36 7.28 4.65 20.45
C GLY A 36 5.96 3.93 20.27
N GLY A 37 5.09 3.99 21.30
CA GLY A 37 3.78 3.31 21.26
C GLY A 37 2.87 3.77 20.12
N ALA A 38 3.01 5.01 19.66
CA ALA A 38 2.17 5.58 18.60
C ALA A 38 2.21 4.78 17.29
N VAL A 39 3.33 4.14 16.98
CA VAL A 39 3.51 3.40 15.71
C VAL A 39 2.63 2.17 15.60
N TYR A 40 2.15 1.63 16.73
CA TYR A 40 1.41 0.38 16.72
C TYR A 40 -0.02 0.52 16.21
N SER A 41 -0.67 1.69 16.34
CA SER A 41 -2.01 1.89 15.76
C SER A 41 -1.95 1.92 14.23
N PRO A 42 -1.08 2.73 13.58
CA PRO A 42 -0.91 2.65 12.13
C PRO A 42 -0.51 1.26 11.62
N ALA A 43 0.35 0.54 12.35
CA ALA A 43 0.78 -0.80 11.97
C ALA A 43 -0.36 -1.83 11.85
N ILE A 44 -1.49 -1.61 12.54
CA ILE A 44 -2.66 -2.49 12.51
C ILE A 44 -3.86 -1.90 11.74
N THR A 45 -3.68 -0.73 11.10
CA THR A 45 -4.60 -0.21 10.07
C THR A 45 -4.29 -0.81 8.70
N ASP A 46 -5.21 -0.69 7.74
CA ASP A 46 -5.12 -1.37 6.44
C ASP A 46 -4.06 -0.74 5.53
N PHE A 47 -4.01 0.59 5.46
CA PHE A 47 -3.04 1.35 4.67
C PHE A 47 -2.36 2.43 5.50
N VAL A 48 -1.05 2.55 5.32
CA VAL A 48 -0.20 3.56 5.95
C VAL A 48 0.37 4.45 4.85
N TRP A 49 0.10 5.74 4.96
CA TRP A 49 0.59 6.78 4.07
C TRP A 49 1.60 7.64 4.82
N MET A 50 2.75 7.92 4.23
CA MET A 50 3.77 8.79 4.81
C MET A 50 4.11 9.95 3.87
N VAL A 51 4.52 11.09 4.44
CA VAL A 51 4.98 12.26 3.67
C VAL A 51 6.50 12.39 3.79
N GLU A 52 7.16 12.50 2.65
CA GLU A 52 8.61 12.61 2.53
C GLU A 52 9.15 13.85 3.25
N GLY A 53 10.31 13.69 3.91
CA GLY A 53 11.05 14.78 4.57
C GLY A 53 10.36 15.46 5.77
N THR A 54 9.11 15.12 6.05
CA THR A 54 8.31 15.73 7.14
C THR A 54 7.79 14.70 8.14
N SER A 55 7.69 13.43 7.74
CA SER A 55 7.20 12.34 8.58
C SER A 55 8.23 11.25 8.83
N TYR A 56 8.16 10.61 10.00
CA TYR A 56 8.97 9.43 10.32
C TYR A 56 8.30 8.54 11.37
N MET A 57 8.61 7.24 11.33
CA MET A 57 8.11 6.23 12.26
C MET A 57 9.22 5.34 12.83
N PHE A 58 9.22 5.11 14.15
CA PHE A 58 10.08 4.08 14.76
C PHE A 58 9.62 3.74 16.18
N VAL A 59 9.83 2.49 16.61
CA VAL A 59 9.58 2.09 18.00
C VAL A 59 10.59 2.75 18.94
N THR A 60 11.86 2.76 18.55
CA THR A 60 12.96 3.28 19.36
C THR A 60 13.73 4.30 18.54
N GLY A 61 13.91 5.51 19.08
CA GLY A 61 14.52 6.62 18.33
C GLY A 61 16.05 6.56 18.20
N PRO A 62 16.62 7.39 17.31
CA PRO A 62 18.04 7.32 16.94
C PRO A 62 19.02 7.49 18.11
N ASN A 63 18.70 8.35 19.08
CA ASN A 63 19.55 8.56 20.26
C ASN A 63 19.71 7.29 21.10
N VAL A 64 18.66 6.47 21.20
CA VAL A 64 18.71 5.20 21.93
C VAL A 64 19.46 4.16 21.12
N VAL A 65 19.25 4.10 19.79
CA VAL A 65 20.03 3.26 18.87
C VAL A 65 21.53 3.55 19.04
N LYS A 66 21.95 4.81 18.94
CA LYS A 66 23.34 5.22 19.13
C LYS A 66 23.93 4.84 20.48
N THR A 67 23.15 4.93 21.54
CA THR A 67 23.63 4.60 22.89
C THR A 67 23.79 3.09 23.09
N VAL A 68 22.97 2.27 22.42
CA VAL A 68 22.92 0.81 22.62
C VAL A 68 23.76 0.04 21.58
N THR A 69 23.69 0.44 20.31
CA THR A 69 24.36 -0.25 19.19
C THR A 69 25.62 0.47 18.72
N HIS A 70 25.86 1.70 19.19
CA HIS A 70 26.93 2.59 18.71
C HIS A 70 26.81 2.98 17.22
N GLU A 71 25.64 2.81 16.61
CA GLU A 71 25.35 3.23 15.25
C GLU A 71 24.82 4.68 15.24
N ASP A 72 25.39 5.52 14.38
CA ASP A 72 24.90 6.88 14.15
C ASP A 72 23.97 6.87 12.95
N VAL A 73 22.70 7.20 13.17
CA VAL A 73 21.65 7.19 12.15
C VAL A 73 20.74 8.39 12.37
N THR A 74 20.28 9.02 11.29
CA THR A 74 19.30 10.11 11.37
C THR A 74 17.88 9.56 11.51
N SER A 75 16.91 10.40 11.91
CA SER A 75 15.49 9.99 11.95
C SER A 75 14.98 9.56 10.57
N GLU A 76 15.44 10.22 9.51
CA GLU A 76 15.05 9.92 8.12
C GLU A 76 15.60 8.56 7.67
N GLU A 77 16.87 8.29 7.94
CA GLU A 77 17.49 6.99 7.62
C GLU A 77 16.90 5.86 8.46
N LEU A 78 16.50 6.13 9.71
CA LEU A 78 15.94 5.13 10.60
C LEU A 78 14.50 4.76 10.26
N GLY A 79 13.69 5.75 9.87
CA GLY A 79 12.24 5.58 9.76
C GLY A 79 11.52 6.63 8.92
N GLY A 80 12.22 7.28 7.99
CA GLY A 80 11.62 8.18 7.01
C GLY A 80 10.67 7.46 6.04
N ALA A 81 9.94 8.24 5.26
CA ALA A 81 8.94 7.73 4.32
C ALA A 81 9.56 6.73 3.32
N ASP A 82 10.71 7.08 2.72
CA ASP A 82 11.41 6.24 1.74
C ASP A 82 11.89 4.92 2.35
N THR A 83 12.45 4.97 3.57
CA THR A 83 12.87 3.78 4.31
C THR A 83 11.69 2.84 4.54
N HIS A 84 10.52 3.39 4.88
CA HIS A 84 9.34 2.58 5.10
C HIS A 84 8.68 2.06 3.82
N ALA A 85 8.69 2.84 2.76
CA ALA A 85 8.03 2.53 1.48
C ALA A 85 8.86 1.60 0.58
N SER A 86 10.19 1.56 0.74
CA SER A 86 11.07 0.75 -0.12
C SER A 86 11.78 -0.41 0.57
N LYS A 87 12.07 -0.28 1.88
CA LYS A 87 12.90 -1.25 2.60
C LYS A 87 12.11 -2.09 3.61
N SER A 88 11.32 -1.45 4.47
CA SER A 88 10.61 -2.18 5.53
C SER A 88 9.21 -2.70 5.12
N GLY A 89 8.59 -2.11 4.09
CA GLY A 89 7.22 -2.41 3.69
C GLY A 89 6.14 -1.98 4.69
N VAL A 90 6.46 -1.04 5.61
CA VAL A 90 5.49 -0.51 6.58
C VAL A 90 4.60 0.56 5.94
N ALA A 91 5.16 1.41 5.09
CA ALA A 91 4.42 2.44 4.38
C ALA A 91 3.96 1.89 3.02
N HIS A 92 2.66 1.98 2.78
CA HIS A 92 2.02 1.53 1.54
C HIS A 92 2.18 2.57 0.43
N PHE A 93 2.30 3.83 0.84
CA PHE A 93 2.46 5.00 -0.01
C PHE A 93 3.41 6.00 0.67
N ALA A 94 4.30 6.57 -0.12
CA ALA A 94 5.05 7.79 0.21
C ALA A 94 4.58 8.90 -0.74
N SER A 95 4.50 10.13 -0.26
CA SER A 95 4.15 11.28 -1.08
C SER A 95 5.05 12.47 -0.76
N PRO A 96 5.33 13.33 -1.76
CA PRO A 96 6.26 14.44 -1.58
C PRO A 96 5.70 15.56 -0.69
N ASN A 97 4.38 15.61 -0.48
CA ASN A 97 3.72 16.61 0.36
C ASN A 97 2.35 16.12 0.88
N GLU A 98 1.82 16.83 1.88
CA GLU A 98 0.52 16.50 2.49
C GLU A 98 -0.67 16.62 1.53
N LEU A 99 -0.63 17.55 0.57
CA LEU A 99 -1.72 17.74 -0.39
C LEU A 99 -1.86 16.50 -1.27
N GLU A 100 -0.77 16.04 -1.87
CA GLU A 100 -0.75 14.82 -2.67
C GLU A 100 -1.13 13.57 -1.86
N ALA A 101 -0.70 13.50 -0.58
CA ALA A 101 -1.12 12.42 0.30
C ALA A 101 -2.65 12.40 0.51
N LEU A 102 -3.25 13.56 0.79
CA LEU A 102 -4.70 13.67 1.00
C LEU A 102 -5.50 13.43 -0.28
N GLU A 103 -5.01 13.88 -1.43
CA GLU A 103 -5.60 13.58 -2.75
C GLU A 103 -5.53 12.08 -3.06
N GLY A 104 -4.39 11.44 -2.77
CA GLY A 104 -4.19 10.02 -2.90
C GLY A 104 -5.12 9.21 -1.99
N ILE A 105 -5.32 9.62 -0.74
CA ILE A 105 -6.28 8.99 0.18
C ILE A 105 -7.70 9.12 -0.37
N ARG A 106 -8.09 10.28 -0.91
CA ARG A 106 -9.41 10.46 -1.56
C ARG A 106 -9.58 9.55 -2.77
N LYS A 107 -8.52 9.39 -3.58
CA LYS A 107 -8.54 8.46 -4.72
C LYS A 107 -8.68 7.02 -4.23
N LEU A 108 -7.91 6.59 -3.23
CA LEU A 108 -8.01 5.26 -2.61
C LEU A 108 -9.43 4.98 -2.11
N LEU A 109 -10.04 5.91 -1.36
CA LEU A 109 -11.41 5.76 -0.85
C LEU A 109 -12.44 5.50 -1.96
N SER A 110 -12.20 5.97 -3.20
CA SER A 110 -13.10 5.66 -4.32
C SER A 110 -13.13 4.18 -4.67
N TYR A 111 -12.05 3.43 -4.42
CA TYR A 111 -11.95 1.99 -4.72
C TYR A 111 -12.48 1.10 -3.58
N LEU A 112 -12.81 1.68 -2.41
CA LEU A 112 -13.18 0.93 -1.22
C LEU A 112 -14.69 1.01 -0.94
N PRO A 113 -15.31 -0.05 -0.40
CA PRO A 113 -16.64 0.06 0.19
C PRO A 113 -16.58 0.86 1.50
N GLN A 114 -17.72 1.34 1.99
CA GLN A 114 -17.77 2.01 3.30
C GLN A 114 -17.61 1.03 4.47
N ASN A 115 -17.91 -0.25 4.25
CA ASN A 115 -17.79 -1.34 5.22
C ASN A 115 -17.84 -2.71 4.51
N ASN A 116 -17.60 -3.78 5.25
CA ASN A 116 -17.54 -5.15 4.72
C ASN A 116 -18.88 -5.77 4.27
N LYS A 117 -20.01 -5.07 4.42
CA LYS A 117 -21.33 -5.53 3.95
C LYS A 117 -21.75 -4.90 2.62
N GLU A 118 -20.93 -3.99 2.10
CA GLU A 118 -21.19 -3.26 0.87
C GLU A 118 -20.12 -3.59 -0.18
N LYS A 119 -20.41 -3.23 -1.43
CA LYS A 119 -19.44 -3.24 -2.52
C LYS A 119 -18.87 -1.83 -2.69
N ALA A 120 -17.66 -1.74 -3.24
CA ALA A 120 -17.10 -0.48 -3.67
C ALA A 120 -18.04 0.24 -4.66
N PRO A 121 -18.10 1.57 -4.65
CA PRO A 121 -18.96 2.32 -5.56
C PRO A 121 -18.53 2.09 -7.02
N LYS A 122 -19.52 1.85 -7.88
CA LYS A 122 -19.32 1.83 -9.33
C LYS A 122 -19.18 3.26 -9.83
N VAL A 123 -18.18 3.51 -10.67
CA VAL A 123 -17.87 4.83 -11.23
C VAL A 123 -17.94 4.76 -12.75
N ASP A 124 -18.47 5.78 -13.40
CA ASP A 124 -18.35 5.90 -14.86
C ASP A 124 -16.92 6.32 -15.21
N THR A 125 -16.18 5.43 -15.88
CA THR A 125 -14.80 5.67 -16.32
C THR A 125 -14.74 6.23 -17.73
N GLY A 126 -15.86 6.24 -18.48
CA GLY A 126 -15.89 6.58 -19.90
C GLY A 126 -15.18 5.58 -20.81
N ASP A 127 -14.66 4.46 -20.28
CA ASP A 127 -14.05 3.40 -21.08
C ASP A 127 -15.08 2.34 -21.48
N SER A 128 -14.97 1.83 -22.69
CA SER A 128 -15.90 0.81 -23.18
C SER A 128 -15.52 -0.56 -22.65
N PRO A 129 -16.45 -1.33 -22.05
CA PRO A 129 -16.18 -2.71 -21.66
C PRO A 129 -15.89 -3.63 -22.86
N GLU A 130 -16.18 -3.18 -24.09
CA GLU A 130 -15.89 -3.91 -25.33
C GLU A 130 -14.58 -3.44 -26.00
N ARG A 131 -13.77 -2.59 -25.34
CA ARG A 131 -12.51 -2.10 -25.89
C ARG A 131 -11.57 -3.26 -26.22
N LEU A 132 -11.12 -3.31 -27.48
CA LEU A 132 -10.14 -4.30 -27.92
C LEU A 132 -8.73 -3.93 -27.45
N CYS A 133 -8.10 -4.87 -26.76
CA CYS A 133 -6.74 -4.73 -26.23
C CYS A 133 -5.70 -5.19 -27.27
N THR A 134 -5.56 -4.44 -28.37
CA THR A 134 -4.80 -4.90 -29.55
C THR A 134 -3.29 -4.94 -29.33
N THR A 135 -2.77 -4.13 -28.40
CA THR A 135 -1.34 -4.01 -28.11
C THR A 135 -0.79 -5.20 -27.32
N LEU A 136 -1.65 -5.95 -26.59
CA LEU A 136 -1.24 -7.07 -25.74
C LEU A 136 -0.37 -8.12 -26.46
N LYS A 137 -0.67 -8.39 -27.74
CA LYS A 137 0.09 -9.36 -28.56
C LYS A 137 1.54 -8.94 -28.79
N ALA A 138 1.82 -7.64 -28.76
CA ALA A 138 3.15 -7.08 -29.00
C ALA A 138 3.94 -6.87 -27.70
N LEU A 139 3.29 -6.96 -26.53
CA LEU A 139 3.95 -6.74 -25.23
C LEU A 139 4.82 -7.92 -24.81
N ILE A 140 4.40 -9.15 -25.13
CA ILE A 140 5.15 -10.37 -24.78
C ILE A 140 6.25 -10.60 -25.81
N PRO A 141 7.54 -10.59 -25.43
CA PRO A 141 8.64 -10.83 -26.35
C PRO A 141 8.71 -12.30 -26.81
N ASP A 142 9.08 -12.52 -28.07
CA ASP A 142 9.32 -13.88 -28.59
C ASP A 142 10.50 -14.58 -27.90
N ASN A 143 11.50 -13.82 -27.44
CA ASN A 143 12.64 -14.34 -26.70
C ASN A 143 12.26 -14.53 -25.22
N PRO A 144 12.23 -15.76 -24.69
CA PRO A 144 11.81 -16.02 -23.31
C PRO A 144 12.75 -15.43 -22.25
N ASN A 145 13.98 -15.05 -22.61
CA ASN A 145 14.93 -14.41 -21.70
C ASN A 145 14.77 -12.89 -21.64
N LYS A 146 13.91 -12.29 -22.47
CA LYS A 146 13.66 -10.86 -22.49
C LYS A 146 12.45 -10.55 -21.60
N PRO A 147 12.60 -9.73 -20.54
CA PRO A 147 11.46 -9.35 -19.69
C PRO A 147 10.55 -8.37 -20.42
N TYR A 148 9.34 -8.20 -19.89
CA TYR A 148 8.38 -7.17 -20.29
C TYR A 148 7.80 -6.50 -19.04
N ASP A 149 7.26 -5.31 -19.21
CA ASP A 149 6.66 -4.56 -18.12
C ASP A 149 5.21 -5.01 -17.90
N MET A 150 4.93 -5.60 -16.73
CA MET A 150 3.58 -6.00 -16.36
C MET A 150 2.64 -4.79 -16.17
N HIS A 151 3.15 -3.60 -15.88
CA HIS A 151 2.32 -2.39 -15.83
C HIS A 151 1.63 -2.13 -17.18
N SER A 152 2.35 -2.31 -18.29
CA SER A 152 1.79 -2.10 -19.63
C SER A 152 0.64 -3.08 -19.94
N VAL A 153 0.71 -4.30 -19.41
CA VAL A 153 -0.37 -5.29 -19.54
C VAL A 153 -1.57 -4.87 -18.70
N ILE A 154 -1.34 -4.47 -17.45
CA ILE A 154 -2.41 -4.02 -16.54
C ILE A 154 -3.13 -2.81 -17.15
N GLU A 155 -2.39 -1.76 -17.52
CA GLU A 155 -2.94 -0.52 -18.08
C GLU A 155 -3.73 -0.72 -19.38
N GLU A 156 -3.34 -1.70 -20.20
CA GLU A 156 -4.08 -2.04 -21.41
C GLU A 156 -5.40 -2.75 -21.08
N VAL A 157 -5.46 -3.58 -20.02
CA VAL A 157 -6.65 -4.39 -19.69
C VAL A 157 -7.68 -3.62 -18.87
N VAL A 158 -7.24 -2.86 -17.88
CA VAL A 158 -8.14 -2.16 -16.95
C VAL A 158 -8.76 -0.92 -17.60
N ASP A 159 -9.83 -0.38 -17.00
CA ASP A 159 -10.38 0.90 -17.42
C ASP A 159 -9.27 1.98 -17.41
N ARG A 160 -9.26 2.84 -18.42
CA ARG A 160 -8.22 3.88 -18.58
C ARG A 160 -7.96 4.67 -17.30
N GLU A 161 -6.68 4.89 -17.00
CA GLU A 161 -6.19 5.69 -15.87
C GLU A 161 -6.68 5.22 -14.49
N SER A 162 -7.13 3.96 -14.40
CA SER A 162 -7.71 3.41 -13.17
C SER A 162 -6.74 2.65 -12.28
N PHE A 163 -5.57 2.23 -12.77
CA PHE A 163 -4.62 1.50 -11.93
C PHE A 163 -4.05 2.41 -10.83
N PHE A 164 -4.15 1.95 -9.59
CA PHE A 164 -3.72 2.63 -8.38
C PHE A 164 -2.88 1.64 -7.56
N GLU A 165 -1.58 1.71 -7.78
CA GLU A 165 -0.61 0.76 -7.24
C GLU A 165 -0.36 0.98 -5.73
N VAL A 166 -0.26 -0.12 -4.99
CA VAL A 166 0.02 -0.17 -3.55
C VAL A 166 1.41 -0.77 -3.35
N HIS A 167 2.20 -0.23 -2.43
CA HIS A 167 3.59 -0.68 -2.20
C HIS A 167 4.43 -0.63 -3.50
N LYS A 168 4.30 0.44 -4.28
CA LYS A 168 5.02 0.59 -5.56
C LYS A 168 6.52 0.38 -5.43
N ASP A 169 7.12 0.87 -4.35
CA ASP A 169 8.58 0.85 -4.15
C ASP A 169 9.07 -0.34 -3.29
N PHE A 170 8.15 -1.18 -2.78
CA PHE A 170 8.46 -2.35 -1.95
C PHE A 170 8.12 -3.66 -2.68
N ALA A 171 9.04 -4.63 -2.65
CA ALA A 171 8.88 -5.94 -3.30
C ALA A 171 8.40 -5.81 -4.76
N THR A 172 9.19 -5.12 -5.58
CA THR A 172 8.83 -4.70 -6.95
C THR A 172 8.72 -5.86 -7.96
N ASN A 173 9.06 -7.08 -7.55
CA ASN A 173 8.86 -8.35 -8.26
C ASN A 173 7.39 -8.81 -8.29
N ILE A 174 6.51 -8.20 -7.49
CA ILE A 174 5.05 -8.36 -7.57
C ILE A 174 4.37 -6.99 -7.52
N LEU A 175 3.41 -6.77 -8.41
CA LEU A 175 2.55 -5.61 -8.44
C LEU A 175 1.25 -5.94 -7.71
N VAL A 176 0.82 -5.05 -6.82
CA VAL A 176 -0.51 -5.11 -6.22
C VAL A 176 -1.13 -3.74 -6.26
N GLY A 177 -2.43 -3.66 -6.46
CA GLY A 177 -3.10 -2.36 -6.57
C GLY A 177 -4.56 -2.48 -6.92
N PHE A 178 -5.26 -1.36 -6.84
CA PHE A 178 -6.66 -1.29 -7.24
C PHE A 178 -6.77 -0.84 -8.70
N ALA A 179 -7.79 -1.31 -9.39
CA ALA A 179 -8.15 -0.85 -10.73
C ALA A 179 -9.66 -0.87 -10.91
N ARG A 180 -10.14 -0.56 -12.12
CA ARG A 180 -11.55 -0.76 -12.48
C ARG A 180 -11.70 -1.59 -13.74
N LEU A 181 -12.80 -2.33 -13.79
CA LEU A 181 -13.32 -2.93 -15.02
C LEU A 181 -14.81 -2.57 -15.12
N ASN A 182 -15.19 -1.90 -16.21
CA ASN A 182 -16.56 -1.41 -16.40
C ASN A 182 -17.06 -0.62 -15.18
N GLY A 183 -16.20 0.22 -14.61
CA GLY A 183 -16.47 1.04 -13.45
C GLY A 183 -16.41 0.37 -12.08
N GLU A 184 -16.36 -0.96 -12.03
CA GLU A 184 -16.33 -1.73 -10.77
C GLU A 184 -14.90 -1.85 -10.27
N ALA A 185 -14.69 -1.61 -8.97
CA ALA A 185 -13.36 -1.73 -8.37
C ALA A 185 -12.92 -3.20 -8.33
N ILE A 186 -11.67 -3.44 -8.70
CA ILE A 186 -10.99 -4.74 -8.60
C ILE A 186 -9.63 -4.57 -7.93
N GLY A 187 -9.11 -5.63 -7.33
CA GLY A 187 -7.72 -5.75 -6.93
C GLY A 187 -6.93 -6.52 -7.98
N ILE A 188 -5.73 -6.06 -8.29
CA ILE A 188 -4.76 -6.71 -9.17
C ILE A 188 -3.64 -7.30 -8.30
N VAL A 189 -3.21 -8.52 -8.63
CA VAL A 189 -1.98 -9.13 -8.11
C VAL A 189 -1.22 -9.73 -9.30
N ALA A 190 -0.09 -9.18 -9.69
CA ALA A 190 0.61 -9.64 -10.90
C ALA A 190 2.12 -9.72 -10.70
N ASN A 191 2.77 -10.76 -11.21
CA ASN A 191 4.24 -10.85 -11.20
C ASN A 191 4.85 -9.80 -12.14
N GLN A 192 6.00 -9.24 -11.77
CA GLN A 192 6.73 -8.24 -12.57
C GLN A 192 8.04 -8.84 -13.12
N PRO A 193 8.08 -9.31 -14.39
CA PRO A 193 9.28 -9.90 -14.97
C PRO A 193 10.50 -8.97 -15.00
N MET A 194 10.31 -7.64 -15.03
CA MET A 194 11.42 -6.68 -14.99
C MET A 194 12.13 -6.60 -13.64
N SER A 195 11.56 -7.17 -12.58
CA SER A 195 12.18 -7.20 -11.25
C SER A 195 12.34 -8.65 -10.78
N MET A 196 13.60 -9.06 -10.57
CA MET A 196 13.95 -10.43 -10.16
C MET A 196 13.27 -11.54 -11.00
N ALA A 197 13.06 -11.30 -12.30
CA ALA A 197 12.33 -12.20 -13.19
C ALA A 197 10.90 -12.57 -12.72
N GLY A 198 10.29 -11.76 -11.84
CA GLY A 198 8.96 -11.98 -11.28
C GLY A 198 8.88 -13.14 -10.28
N VAL A 199 10.01 -13.65 -9.78
CA VAL A 199 10.02 -14.73 -8.79
C VAL A 199 9.41 -14.27 -7.47
N LEU A 200 8.78 -15.19 -6.75
CA LEU A 200 8.24 -14.92 -5.41
C LEU A 200 9.30 -15.16 -4.34
N ASP A 201 9.35 -14.26 -3.37
CA ASP A 201 10.21 -14.25 -2.20
C ASP A 201 9.41 -13.85 -0.95
N ILE A 202 10.09 -13.64 0.19
CA ILE A 202 9.45 -13.34 1.48
C ILE A 202 8.64 -12.05 1.41
N ASP A 203 9.23 -10.99 0.84
CA ASP A 203 8.65 -9.65 0.83
C ASP A 203 7.47 -9.58 -0.15
N SER A 204 7.61 -10.12 -1.35
CA SER A 204 6.52 -10.21 -2.33
C SER A 204 5.37 -11.10 -1.85
N SER A 205 5.68 -12.21 -1.15
CA SER A 205 4.65 -13.06 -0.56
C SER A 205 3.86 -12.33 0.53
N THR A 206 4.55 -11.57 1.38
CA THR A 206 3.90 -10.78 2.44
C THR A 206 3.04 -9.65 1.86
N LYS A 207 3.58 -8.91 0.88
CA LYS A 207 2.87 -7.85 0.13
C LYS A 207 1.59 -8.40 -0.52
N GLY A 208 1.72 -9.48 -1.30
CA GLY A 208 0.60 -10.13 -1.99
C GLY A 208 -0.44 -10.67 -1.02
N ALA A 209 -0.02 -11.42 0.00
CA ALA A 209 -0.93 -12.05 0.95
C ALA A 209 -1.79 -11.04 1.72
N ARG A 210 -1.18 -9.94 2.18
CA ARG A 210 -1.94 -8.89 2.90
C ARG A 210 -2.95 -8.20 1.99
N PHE A 211 -2.55 -7.89 0.76
CA PHE A 211 -3.43 -7.25 -0.22
C PHE A 211 -4.63 -8.13 -0.60
N VAL A 212 -4.39 -9.43 -0.84
CA VAL A 212 -5.45 -10.42 -1.11
C VAL A 212 -6.45 -10.49 0.04
N ARG A 213 -5.97 -10.58 1.29
CA ARG A 213 -6.84 -10.65 2.48
C ARG A 213 -7.66 -9.36 2.67
N PHE A 214 -7.08 -8.20 2.39
CA PHE A 214 -7.80 -6.94 2.43
C PHE A 214 -8.93 -6.94 1.39
N CYS A 215 -8.64 -7.29 0.14
CA CYS A 215 -9.63 -7.33 -0.93
C CYS A 215 -10.79 -8.29 -0.60
N ASP A 216 -10.48 -9.48 -0.10
CA ASP A 216 -11.47 -10.47 0.34
C ASP A 216 -12.37 -9.94 1.47
N ALA A 217 -11.78 -9.35 2.51
CA ALA A 217 -12.52 -8.79 3.64
C ALA A 217 -13.51 -7.68 3.24
N PHE A 218 -13.27 -7.00 2.13
CA PHE A 218 -14.07 -5.87 1.64
C PHE A 218 -14.76 -6.15 0.30
N ASN A 219 -14.95 -7.43 -0.06
CA ASN A 219 -15.70 -7.86 -1.25
C ASN A 219 -15.16 -7.28 -2.58
N ILE A 220 -13.86 -7.02 -2.67
CA ILE A 220 -13.20 -6.52 -3.88
C ILE A 220 -12.71 -7.73 -4.69
N PRO A 221 -13.23 -7.96 -5.92
CA PRO A 221 -12.79 -9.07 -6.77
C PRO A 221 -11.30 -8.97 -7.11
N LEU A 222 -10.64 -10.11 -7.25
CA LEU A 222 -9.22 -10.18 -7.61
C LEU A 222 -9.04 -10.66 -9.05
N VAL A 223 -8.12 -10.02 -9.76
CA VAL A 223 -7.53 -10.51 -11.01
C VAL A 223 -6.05 -10.79 -10.74
N VAL A 224 -5.62 -12.00 -11.08
CA VAL A 224 -4.28 -12.53 -10.79
C VAL A 224 -3.64 -13.03 -12.08
#